data_AF-A0A5M9QTP0-F1
#
_entry.id   AF-A0A5M9QTP0-F1
#
_cell.length_a   1.000
_cell.length_b   1.000
_cell.length_c   1.000
_cell.angle_alpha   90.00
_cell.angle_beta   90.00
_cell.angle_gamma   90.00
#
_symmetry.space_group_name_H-M   'P 1'
#
loop_
_entity.id
_entity.type
_entity.pdbx_description
1 polymer ?
#
loop_
_entity_poly.entity_id
_entity_poly.type
_entity_poly.pdbx_seq_one_letter_code
_entity_poly.pdbx_strand_id
1 'polypeptide(L)'
;MQIDSVASIVYGRNRFLIKSFFDFYLKMANKKVNPDDRARLKNDWKEYVKLRGHCKVPFFENTTRHSNYLPTFENDPSLTQEFLHLAKAVEYYQKWRKSLSKEEIKKIYIANTKERHAYYANNSLEKIDELVESCETTTMQNNQILKQTLIEFHNAISHLHAVILYSGEANKTRAKNHFIRGALDSYKALIKDYYHLLSDESKKLEVDRIRKLRKMEYQNIGNDGNKKTIFDEYENIAQDILRLKNSK
;
A
#
# COMPACT_ATOMS: atom_id res chain seq x y z
N MET A 1 2.36 10.51 16.74
CA MET A 1 3.10 10.36 15.46
C MET A 1 4.58 10.73 15.50
N GLN A 2 5.06 11.67 16.34
CA GLN A 2 6.52 11.91 16.47
C GLN A 2 7.31 10.69 17.00
N ILE A 3 6.69 9.86 17.84
CA ILE A 3 7.22 8.54 18.22
C ILE A 3 7.47 7.69 16.97
N ASP A 4 6.60 7.79 15.96
CA ASP A 4 6.71 7.04 14.71
C ASP A 4 7.83 7.58 13.81
N SER A 5 8.19 8.86 13.87
CA SER A 5 9.31 9.40 13.07
C SER A 5 10.67 9.00 13.64
N VAL A 6 10.88 9.11 14.96
CA VAL A 6 12.16 8.72 15.59
C VAL A 6 12.30 7.19 15.65
N ALA A 7 11.23 6.47 16.04
CA ALA A 7 11.28 5.01 16.07
C ALA A 7 11.34 4.39 14.66
N SER A 8 10.79 5.02 13.61
CA SER A 8 10.94 4.50 12.24
C SER A 8 12.35 4.67 11.67
N ILE A 9 13.11 5.66 12.15
CA ILE A 9 14.53 5.83 11.80
C ILE A 9 15.39 4.74 12.47
N VAL A 10 15.13 4.43 13.75
CA VAL A 10 15.96 3.49 14.52
C VAL A 10 15.53 2.02 14.36
N TYR A 11 14.22 1.76 14.26
CA TYR A 11 13.66 0.39 14.30
C TYR A 11 12.77 0.07 13.10
N GLY A 12 12.63 1.00 12.14
CA GLY A 12 11.70 0.86 11.03
C GLY A 12 10.25 1.09 11.43
N ARG A 13 9.38 1.24 10.43
CA ARG A 13 7.94 1.45 10.64
C ARG A 13 7.27 0.17 11.18
N ASN A 14 6.43 0.28 12.22
CA ASN A 14 5.65 -0.85 12.73
C ASN A 14 4.46 -1.15 11.80
N ARG A 15 4.64 -2.14 10.92
CA ARG A 15 3.64 -2.49 9.90
C ARG A 15 2.39 -3.14 10.47
N PHE A 16 2.50 -3.86 11.59
CA PHE A 16 1.34 -4.42 12.27
C PHE A 16 0.42 -3.28 12.71
N LEU A 17 0.99 -2.29 13.40
CA LEU A 17 0.25 -1.13 13.87
C LEU A 17 -0.33 -0.31 12.70
N ILE A 18 0.46 -0.08 11.64
CA ILE A 18 -0.02 0.61 10.42
C ILE A 18 -1.21 -0.14 9.80
N LYS A 19 -1.16 -1.47 9.75
CA LYS A 19 -2.29 -2.29 9.27
C LYS A 19 -3.51 -2.16 10.19
N SER A 20 -3.34 -2.20 11.52
CA SER A 20 -4.44 -1.97 12.46
C SER A 20 -5.10 -0.60 12.24
N PHE A 21 -4.32 0.44 11.98
CA PHE A 21 -4.84 1.75 11.60
C PHE A 21 -5.59 1.68 10.26
N PHE A 22 -5.02 1.06 9.23
CA PHE A 22 -5.68 0.89 7.93
C PHE A 22 -7.04 0.21 8.07
N ASP A 23 -7.12 -0.90 8.81
CA ASP A 23 -8.36 -1.64 9.04
C ASP A 23 -9.40 -0.78 9.80
N PHE A 24 -8.95 0.00 10.79
CA PHE A 24 -9.80 0.93 11.52
C PHE A 24 -10.38 2.02 10.60
N TYR A 25 -9.53 2.65 9.79
CA TYR A 25 -9.94 3.68 8.85
C TYR A 25 -10.84 3.14 7.74
N LEU A 26 -10.64 1.90 7.31
CA LEU A 26 -11.55 1.20 6.39
C LEU A 26 -12.95 1.07 6.98
N LYS A 27 -13.04 0.68 8.25
CA LYS A 27 -14.33 0.65 8.95
C LYS A 27 -14.93 2.04 9.09
N MET A 28 -14.13 3.08 9.35
CA MET A 28 -14.60 4.47 9.43
C MET A 28 -15.21 4.92 8.11
N ALA A 29 -14.48 4.76 7.00
CA ALA A 29 -14.94 5.16 5.67
C ALA A 29 -16.24 4.45 5.26
N ASN A 30 -16.42 3.20 5.71
CA ASN A 30 -17.64 2.42 5.49
C ASN A 30 -18.75 2.66 6.53
N LYS A 31 -18.57 3.56 7.51
CA LYS A 31 -19.51 3.80 8.63
C LYS A 31 -19.84 2.53 9.44
N LYS A 32 -18.85 1.65 9.62
CA LYS A 32 -18.95 0.34 10.31
C LYS A 32 -18.13 0.25 11.61
N VAL A 33 -17.64 1.38 12.12
CA VAL A 33 -16.85 1.38 13.38
C VAL A 33 -17.76 1.14 14.57
N ASN A 34 -17.33 0.26 15.47
CA ASN A 34 -17.95 0.06 16.78
C ASN A 34 -17.02 0.50 17.92
N PRO A 35 -17.50 0.56 19.18
CA PRO A 35 -16.66 0.92 20.33
C PRO A 35 -15.42 0.01 20.51
N ASP A 36 -15.55 -1.29 20.23
CA ASP A 36 -14.47 -2.27 20.38
C ASP A 36 -13.32 -2.03 19.40
N ASP A 37 -13.58 -1.48 18.22
CA ASP A 37 -12.55 -1.12 17.25
C ASP A 37 -11.61 -0.04 17.78
N ARG A 38 -12.15 0.95 18.50
CA ARG A 38 -11.34 2.00 19.15
C ARG A 38 -10.54 1.43 20.32
N ALA A 39 -11.15 0.53 21.09
CA ALA A 39 -10.47 -0.15 22.21
C ALA A 39 -9.31 -1.02 21.72
N ARG A 40 -9.51 -1.79 20.65
CA ARG A 40 -8.47 -2.61 20.01
C ARG A 40 -7.29 -1.74 19.54
N LEU A 41 -7.56 -0.70 18.76
CA LEU A 41 -6.50 0.20 18.27
C LEU A 41 -5.71 0.86 19.43
N LYS A 42 -6.41 1.24 20.51
CA LYS A 42 -5.76 1.76 21.73
C LYS A 42 -4.87 0.71 22.41
N ASN A 43 -5.29 -0.55 22.42
CA ASN A 43 -4.49 -1.65 22.98
C ASN A 43 -3.27 -1.96 22.10
N ASP A 44 -3.43 -2.08 20.78
CA ASP A 44 -2.33 -2.27 19.84
C ASP A 44 -1.27 -1.15 19.98
N TRP A 45 -1.72 0.09 20.13
CA TRP A 45 -0.84 1.23 20.42
C TRP A 45 -0.11 1.09 21.76
N LYS A 46 -0.82 0.74 22.83
CA LYS A 46 -0.22 0.54 24.16
C LYS A 46 0.82 -0.56 24.14
N GLU A 47 0.55 -1.68 23.48
CA GLU A 47 1.52 -2.77 23.32
C GLU A 47 2.76 -2.33 22.56
N TYR A 48 2.58 -1.60 21.47
CA TYR A 48 3.70 -1.02 20.72
C TYR A 48 4.56 -0.11 21.60
N VAL A 49 3.94 0.79 22.36
CA VAL A 49 4.65 1.71 23.27
C VAL A 49 5.35 0.95 24.40
N LYS A 50 4.74 -0.09 24.97
CA LYS A 50 5.39 -0.94 26.00
C LYS A 50 6.66 -1.59 25.46
N LEU A 51 6.60 -2.19 24.28
CA LEU A 51 7.73 -2.87 23.66
C LEU A 51 8.86 -1.92 23.25
N ARG A 52 8.55 -0.64 23.03
CA ARG A 52 9.48 0.39 22.54
C ARG A 52 9.66 1.57 23.50
N GLY A 53 9.33 1.39 24.78
CA GLY A 53 9.26 2.44 25.79
C GLY A 53 10.59 3.14 26.12
N HIS A 54 11.72 2.62 25.62
CA HIS A 54 13.03 3.27 25.66
C HIS A 54 13.15 4.43 24.66
N CYS A 55 12.33 4.47 23.60
CA CYS A 55 12.17 5.64 22.73
C CYS A 55 11.18 6.64 23.35
N LYS A 56 11.58 7.27 24.45
CA LYS A 56 10.86 8.42 25.00
C LYS A 56 11.13 9.62 24.10
N VAL A 57 10.30 9.83 23.09
CA VAL A 57 10.22 11.15 22.45
C VAL A 57 9.49 12.06 23.43
N PRO A 58 10.05 13.23 23.79
CA PRO A 58 9.34 14.18 24.62
C PRO A 58 7.99 14.47 23.97
N PHE A 59 6.91 14.18 24.69
CA PHE A 59 5.58 14.57 24.27
C PHE A 59 5.58 16.10 24.33
N PHE A 60 5.51 16.79 23.19
CA PHE A 60 5.40 18.23 23.21
C PHE A 60 4.02 18.57 23.79
N GLU A 61 3.99 18.95 25.07
CA GLU A 61 2.76 19.22 25.84
C GLU A 61 1.92 20.37 25.26
N ASN A 62 2.51 21.20 24.38
CA ASN A 62 1.85 22.30 23.70
C ASN A 62 1.52 22.01 22.23
N THR A 63 0.83 20.92 21.94
CA THR A 63 0.06 20.84 20.68
C THR A 63 -1.31 21.45 20.91
N THR A 64 -1.38 22.77 21.07
CA THR A 64 -2.65 23.48 20.91
C THR A 64 -3.22 23.10 19.56
N ARG A 65 -4.42 22.52 19.55
CA ARG A 65 -5.10 22.16 18.31
C ARG A 65 -5.38 23.45 17.55
N HIS A 66 -4.54 23.80 16.59
CA HIS A 66 -4.68 25.04 15.81
C HIS A 66 -5.81 24.97 14.78
N SER A 67 -6.42 23.79 14.60
CA SER A 67 -7.59 23.64 13.73
C SER A 67 -8.74 22.90 14.41
N ASN A 68 -9.94 23.51 14.39
CA ASN A 68 -11.20 22.82 14.70
C ASN A 68 -11.51 21.72 13.67
N TYR A 69 -10.84 21.74 12.52
CA TYR A 69 -10.97 20.73 11.48
C TYR A 69 -10.28 19.43 11.90
N LEU A 70 -11.07 18.42 12.28
CA LEU A 70 -10.64 17.04 12.17
C LEU A 70 -10.88 16.62 10.73
N PRO A 71 -9.86 16.28 9.93
CA PRO A 71 -10.05 15.53 8.69
C PRO A 71 -10.57 14.15 9.09
N THR A 72 -11.85 14.06 9.41
CA THR A 72 -12.54 12.80 9.48
C THR A 72 -12.99 12.46 8.06
N PHE A 73 -12.94 11.18 7.74
CA PHE A 73 -13.59 10.60 6.56
C PHE A 73 -15.09 10.94 6.47
N GLU A 74 -15.69 11.43 7.55
CA GLU A 74 -17.08 11.86 7.60
C GLU A 74 -17.29 13.27 7.03
N ASN A 75 -16.28 14.15 7.08
CA ASN A 75 -16.40 15.58 6.77
C ASN A 75 -15.69 16.01 5.47
N ASP A 76 -14.98 15.11 4.79
CA ASP A 76 -14.36 15.36 3.48
C ASP A 76 -14.65 14.19 2.52
N PRO A 77 -15.76 14.26 1.76
CA PRO A 77 -16.14 13.20 0.82
C PRO A 77 -15.05 12.89 -0.22
N SER A 78 -14.29 13.90 -0.64
CA SER A 78 -13.21 13.71 -1.61
C SER A 78 -12.04 12.93 -1.02
N LEU A 79 -11.60 13.26 0.20
CA LEU A 79 -10.58 12.49 0.92
C LEU A 79 -11.02 11.04 1.14
N THR A 80 -12.29 10.84 1.48
CA THR A 80 -12.88 9.52 1.65
C THR A 80 -12.88 8.72 0.37
N GLN A 81 -13.22 9.35 -0.74
CA GLN A 81 -13.20 8.67 -2.03
C GLN A 81 -11.79 8.20 -2.40
N GLU A 82 -10.76 9.04 -2.21
CA GLU A 82 -9.36 8.66 -2.49
C GLU A 82 -8.87 7.51 -1.61
N PHE A 83 -9.27 7.49 -0.33
CA PHE A 83 -8.96 6.35 0.53
C PHE A 83 -9.74 5.09 0.15
N LEU A 84 -10.99 5.22 -0.30
CA LEU A 84 -11.76 4.08 -0.80
C LEU A 84 -11.15 3.51 -2.09
N HIS A 85 -10.55 4.36 -2.95
CA HIS A 85 -9.76 3.93 -4.10
C HIS A 85 -8.55 3.08 -3.67
N LEU A 86 -7.80 3.55 -2.68
CA LEU A 86 -6.73 2.76 -2.04
C LEU A 86 -7.25 1.43 -1.49
N ALA A 87 -8.35 1.46 -0.73
CA ALA A 87 -8.92 0.27 -0.13
C ALA A 87 -9.36 -0.76 -1.17
N LYS A 88 -9.99 -0.30 -2.26
CA LYS A 88 -10.39 -1.14 -3.39
C LYS A 88 -9.19 -1.78 -4.07
N ALA A 89 -8.12 -1.02 -4.31
CA ALA A 89 -6.90 -1.56 -4.91
C ALA A 89 -6.22 -2.60 -4.02
N VAL A 90 -6.20 -2.39 -2.70
CA VAL A 90 -5.75 -3.39 -1.72
C VAL A 90 -6.61 -4.64 -1.78
N GLU A 91 -7.94 -4.49 -1.82
CA GLU A 91 -8.87 -5.61 -1.92
C GLU A 91 -8.65 -6.42 -3.20
N TYR A 92 -8.39 -5.76 -4.33
CA TYR A 92 -8.09 -6.42 -5.61
C TYR A 92 -6.82 -7.26 -5.50
N TYR A 93 -5.74 -6.68 -4.97
CA TYR A 93 -4.50 -7.41 -4.72
C TYR A 93 -4.70 -8.58 -3.76
N GLN A 94 -5.44 -8.38 -2.66
CA GLN A 94 -5.75 -9.43 -1.70
C GLN A 94 -6.52 -10.59 -2.31
N LYS A 95 -7.60 -10.28 -3.05
CA LYS A 95 -8.43 -11.28 -3.74
C LYS A 95 -7.59 -12.11 -4.70
N TRP A 96 -6.79 -11.43 -5.53
CA TRP A 96 -5.90 -12.09 -6.48
C TRP A 96 -4.84 -12.95 -5.77
N ARG A 97 -4.14 -12.43 -4.76
CA ARG A 97 -3.12 -13.19 -4.03
C ARG A 97 -3.68 -14.42 -3.31
N LYS A 98 -4.91 -14.33 -2.79
CA LYS A 98 -5.60 -15.46 -2.14
C LYS A 98 -6.00 -16.56 -3.11
N SER A 99 -6.19 -16.25 -4.40
CA SER A 99 -6.52 -17.26 -5.42
C SER A 99 -5.31 -18.01 -5.96
N LEU A 100 -4.09 -17.69 -5.52
CA LEU A 100 -2.87 -18.32 -6.04
C LEU A 100 -2.50 -19.59 -5.28
N SER A 101 -2.00 -20.59 -6.02
CA SER A 101 -1.38 -21.78 -5.41
C SER A 101 -0.04 -21.43 -4.74
N LYS A 102 0.47 -22.35 -3.91
CA LYS A 102 1.80 -22.20 -3.29
C LYS A 102 2.90 -22.10 -4.35
N GLU A 103 2.78 -22.86 -5.43
CA GLU A 103 3.72 -22.91 -6.55
C GLU A 103 3.68 -21.60 -7.36
N GLU A 104 2.48 -21.07 -7.64
CA GLU A 104 2.34 -19.74 -8.27
C GLU A 104 2.97 -18.65 -7.41
N ILE A 105 2.75 -18.68 -6.09
CA ILE A 105 3.38 -17.73 -5.16
C ILE A 105 4.90 -17.84 -5.24
N LYS A 106 5.48 -19.05 -5.19
CA LYS A 106 6.93 -19.25 -5.31
C LYS A 106 7.49 -18.69 -6.62
N LYS A 107 6.84 -18.97 -7.75
CA LYS A 107 7.24 -18.45 -9.08
C LYS A 107 7.32 -16.92 -9.09
N ILE A 108 6.34 -16.24 -8.50
CA ILE A 108 6.33 -14.78 -8.37
C ILE A 108 7.51 -14.27 -7.52
N TYR A 109 7.78 -14.92 -6.38
CA TYR A 109 8.90 -14.52 -5.51
C TYR A 109 10.25 -14.71 -6.17
N ILE A 110 10.45 -15.83 -6.88
CA ILE A 110 11.66 -16.10 -7.67
C ILE A 110 11.84 -15.01 -8.73
N ALA A 111 10.82 -14.76 -9.55
CA ALA A 111 10.91 -13.79 -10.64
C ALA A 111 11.21 -12.37 -10.12
N ASN A 112 10.49 -11.92 -9.09
CA ASN A 112 10.72 -10.62 -8.45
C ASN A 112 12.13 -10.50 -7.84
N THR A 113 12.65 -11.57 -7.23
CA THR A 113 14.00 -11.57 -6.65
C THR A 113 15.07 -11.50 -7.74
N LYS A 114 14.93 -12.29 -8.80
CA LYS A 114 15.84 -12.28 -9.97
C LYS A 114 15.90 -10.90 -10.61
N GLU A 115 14.74 -10.28 -10.86
CA GLU A 115 14.70 -8.92 -11.45
C GLU A 115 15.35 -7.87 -10.56
N ARG A 116 15.06 -7.86 -9.25
CA ARG A 116 15.69 -6.89 -8.33
C ARG A 116 17.19 -7.11 -8.24
N HIS A 117 17.63 -8.34 -8.20
CA HIS A 117 19.05 -8.66 -8.15
C HIS A 117 19.75 -8.18 -9.43
N ALA A 118 19.22 -8.52 -10.60
CA ALA A 118 19.74 -8.05 -11.88
C ALA A 118 19.82 -6.51 -11.94
N TYR A 119 18.81 -5.80 -11.41
CA TYR A 119 18.81 -4.34 -11.36
C TYR A 119 19.95 -3.75 -10.51
N TYR A 120 20.23 -4.32 -9.34
CA TYR A 120 21.22 -3.77 -8.41
C TYR A 120 22.64 -4.31 -8.59
N ALA A 121 22.78 -5.56 -9.03
CA ALA A 121 24.06 -6.27 -9.09
C ALA A 121 24.54 -6.51 -10.53
N ASN A 122 23.73 -6.20 -11.55
CA ASN A 122 24.02 -6.38 -12.97
C ASN A 122 24.55 -7.77 -13.34
N ASN A 123 24.16 -8.79 -12.57
CA ASN A 123 24.51 -10.19 -12.77
C ASN A 123 23.33 -11.11 -12.37
N SER A 124 23.41 -12.38 -12.76
CA SER A 124 22.45 -13.41 -12.35
C SER A 124 22.99 -14.18 -11.15
N LEU A 125 22.22 -14.24 -10.06
CA LEU A 125 22.56 -15.10 -8.93
C LEU A 125 22.08 -16.53 -9.22
N GLU A 126 23.01 -17.47 -9.32
CA GLU A 126 22.74 -18.87 -9.69
C GLU A 126 21.90 -19.64 -8.63
N LYS A 127 21.64 -19.05 -7.46
CA LYS A 127 21.00 -19.74 -6.31
C LYS A 127 19.73 -19.06 -5.78
N ILE A 128 19.10 -18.15 -6.53
CA ILE A 128 17.84 -17.51 -6.06
C ILE A 128 16.74 -18.55 -5.88
N ASP A 129 16.68 -19.56 -6.75
CA ASP A 129 15.64 -20.58 -6.72
C ASP A 129 15.76 -21.41 -5.44
N GLU A 130 16.97 -21.88 -5.12
CA GLU A 130 17.29 -22.58 -3.86
C GLU A 130 16.95 -21.73 -2.61
N LEU A 131 17.29 -20.44 -2.62
CA LEU A 131 17.00 -19.53 -1.52
C LEU A 131 15.48 -19.36 -1.29
N VAL A 132 14.70 -19.18 -2.36
CA VAL A 132 13.25 -19.07 -2.24
C VAL A 132 12.62 -20.40 -1.86
N GLU A 133 13.15 -21.53 -2.34
CA GLU A 133 12.68 -22.86 -1.94
C GLU A 133 12.89 -23.17 -0.46
N SER A 134 13.99 -22.67 0.12
CA SER A 134 14.29 -22.81 1.56
C SER A 134 13.39 -21.99 2.48
N CYS A 135 12.63 -21.03 1.94
CA CYS A 135 11.77 -20.14 2.73
C CYS A 135 10.41 -20.77 3.03
N GLU A 136 9.93 -20.60 4.26
CA GLU A 136 8.61 -21.05 4.67
C GLU A 136 7.49 -20.38 3.86
N THR A 137 6.65 -21.21 3.21
CA THR A 137 5.54 -20.73 2.35
C THR A 137 4.50 -19.92 3.12
N THR A 138 4.30 -20.19 4.41
CA THR A 138 3.45 -19.43 5.33
C THR A 138 3.86 -17.95 5.38
N THR A 139 5.15 -17.66 5.40
CA THR A 139 5.68 -16.29 5.38
C THR A 139 5.35 -15.57 4.06
N MET A 140 5.37 -16.29 2.94
CA MET A 140 5.05 -15.75 1.61
C MET A 140 3.55 -15.50 1.40
N GLN A 141 2.70 -16.35 1.99
CA GLN A 141 1.23 -16.25 1.93
C GLN A 141 0.67 -15.11 2.78
N ASN A 142 1.38 -14.72 3.85
CA ASN A 142 0.97 -13.64 4.75
C ASN A 142 1.09 -12.23 4.13
N ASN A 143 1.74 -12.08 2.98
CA ASN A 143 1.90 -10.80 2.29
C ASN A 143 0.70 -10.49 1.38
N GLN A 144 -0.46 -10.26 2.01
CA GLN A 144 -1.72 -9.94 1.31
C GLN A 144 -1.93 -8.44 1.11
N ILE A 145 -1.17 -7.59 1.81
CA ILE A 145 -1.13 -6.14 1.56
C ILE A 145 0.31 -5.77 1.30
N LEU A 146 0.57 -5.10 0.17
CA LEU A 146 1.92 -4.66 -0.13
C LEU A 146 2.44 -3.72 0.95
N LYS A 147 3.70 -3.96 1.33
CA LYS A 147 4.44 -3.07 2.23
C LYS A 147 4.44 -1.63 1.74
N GLN A 148 4.62 -1.40 0.44
CA GLN A 148 4.66 -0.06 -0.14
C GLN A 148 3.32 0.66 0.02
N THR A 149 2.21 -0.05 -0.19
CA THR A 149 0.86 0.49 0.02
C THR A 149 0.63 0.92 1.48
N LEU A 150 1.08 0.13 2.46
CA LEU A 150 1.01 0.51 3.88
C LEU A 150 1.89 1.72 4.20
N ILE A 151 3.04 1.86 3.52
CA ILE A 151 3.92 3.03 3.64
C ILE A 151 3.24 4.29 3.12
N GLU A 152 2.60 4.23 1.96
CA GLU A 152 1.86 5.35 1.37
C GLU A 152 0.65 5.73 2.24
N PHE A 153 -0.10 4.75 2.74
CA PHE A 153 -1.16 4.99 3.72
C PHE A 153 -0.63 5.70 4.97
N HIS A 154 0.48 5.23 5.54
CA HIS A 154 1.10 5.86 6.72
C HIS A 154 1.55 7.31 6.45
N ASN A 155 2.11 7.58 5.27
CA ASN A 155 2.47 8.93 4.84
C ASN A 155 1.22 9.83 4.73
N ALA A 156 0.12 9.30 4.17
CA ALA A 156 -1.14 10.04 4.07
C ALA A 156 -1.72 10.40 5.44
N ILE A 157 -1.78 9.44 6.38
CA ILE A 157 -2.24 9.70 7.76
C ILE A 157 -1.34 10.74 8.45
N SER A 158 -0.03 10.71 8.19
CA SER A 158 0.91 11.69 8.73
C SER A 158 0.60 13.12 8.26
N HIS A 159 0.25 13.30 6.98
CA HIS A 159 -0.21 14.58 6.47
C HIS A 159 -1.55 15.02 7.06
N LEU A 160 -2.52 14.11 7.21
CA LEU A 160 -3.82 14.44 7.82
C LEU A 160 -3.67 14.90 9.26
N HIS A 161 -2.80 14.27 10.04
CA HIS A 161 -2.54 14.73 11.39
C HIS A 161 -1.76 16.05 11.42
N ALA A 162 -0.92 16.35 10.43
CA ALA A 162 -0.33 17.69 10.30
C ALA A 162 -1.38 18.79 10.04
N VAL A 163 -2.50 18.48 9.36
CA VAL A 163 -3.63 19.42 9.21
C VAL A 163 -4.23 19.78 10.57
N ILE A 164 -4.39 18.79 11.46
CA ILE A 164 -4.94 18.99 12.82
C ILE A 164 -4.03 19.93 13.64
N LEU A 165 -2.73 19.77 13.48
CA LEU A 165 -1.73 20.50 14.28
C LEU A 165 -1.41 21.89 13.74
N TYR A 166 -1.31 22.10 12.42
CA TYR A 166 -0.73 23.32 11.87
C TYR A 166 -1.62 24.04 10.85
N SER A 167 -2.78 23.46 10.50
CA SER A 167 -3.69 23.87 9.41
C SER A 167 -3.04 23.89 8.02
N GLY A 168 -3.75 23.43 6.98
CA GLY A 168 -3.27 23.58 5.60
C GLY A 168 -3.91 22.64 4.60
N GLU A 169 -4.59 23.22 3.61
CA GLU A 169 -5.19 22.51 2.47
C GLU A 169 -4.13 21.71 1.67
N ALA A 170 -2.90 22.23 1.59
CA ALA A 170 -1.78 21.54 0.95
C ALA A 170 -1.49 20.15 1.55
N ASN A 171 -1.65 19.96 2.86
CA ASN A 171 -1.45 18.66 3.50
C ASN A 171 -2.60 17.69 3.18
N LYS A 172 -3.82 18.17 2.97
CA LYS A 172 -4.91 17.31 2.48
C LYS A 172 -4.64 16.82 1.06
N THR A 173 -4.22 17.71 0.17
CA THR A 173 -3.82 17.35 -1.20
C THR A 173 -2.69 16.32 -1.20
N ARG A 174 -1.69 16.47 -0.33
CA ARG A 174 -0.62 15.47 -0.17
C ARG A 174 -1.17 14.13 0.32
N ALA A 175 -2.07 14.11 1.30
CA ALA A 175 -2.69 12.88 1.77
C ALA A 175 -3.45 12.15 0.66
N LYS A 176 -4.28 12.87 -0.11
CA LYS A 176 -4.99 12.33 -1.29
C LYS A 176 -4.02 11.73 -2.31
N ASN A 177 -2.94 12.45 -2.63
CA ASN A 177 -1.90 11.96 -3.54
C ASN A 177 -1.22 10.68 -3.03
N HIS A 178 -0.99 10.55 -1.72
CA HIS A 178 -0.44 9.34 -1.13
C HIS A 178 -1.42 8.16 -1.21
N PHE A 179 -2.73 8.38 -1.01
CA PHE A 179 -3.72 7.32 -1.23
C PHE A 179 -3.72 6.83 -2.68
N ILE A 180 -3.72 7.74 -3.66
CA ILE A 180 -3.62 7.39 -5.09
C ILE A 180 -2.32 6.63 -5.40
N ARG A 181 -1.17 7.05 -4.86
CA ARG A 181 0.10 6.34 -5.07
C ARG A 181 0.04 4.92 -4.52
N GLY A 182 -0.46 4.73 -3.29
CA GLY A 182 -0.60 3.39 -2.71
C GLY A 182 -1.60 2.50 -3.48
N ALA A 183 -2.64 3.10 -4.05
CA ALA A 183 -3.58 2.39 -4.91
C ALA A 183 -2.90 1.92 -6.21
N LEU A 184 -2.17 2.80 -6.89
CA LEU A 184 -1.38 2.48 -8.07
C LEU A 184 -0.31 1.41 -7.79
N ASP A 185 0.38 1.48 -6.65
CA ASP A 185 1.35 0.45 -6.24
C ASP A 185 0.70 -0.92 -6.13
N SER A 186 -0.54 -0.97 -5.62
CA SER A 186 -1.31 -2.21 -5.48
C SER A 186 -1.73 -2.78 -6.84
N TYR A 187 -2.27 -1.97 -7.74
CA TYR A 187 -2.62 -2.41 -9.10
C TYR A 187 -1.38 -2.83 -9.88
N LYS A 188 -0.29 -2.06 -9.83
CA LYS A 188 0.96 -2.37 -10.54
C LYS A 188 1.58 -3.68 -10.06
N ALA A 189 1.57 -3.96 -8.76
CA ALA A 189 2.09 -5.23 -8.27
C ALA A 189 1.19 -6.41 -8.66
N LEU A 190 -0.14 -6.26 -8.60
CA LEU A 190 -1.07 -7.28 -9.09
C LEU A 190 -0.76 -7.63 -10.54
N ILE A 191 -0.69 -6.61 -11.39
CA ILE A 191 -0.42 -6.76 -12.82
C ILE A 191 0.95 -7.39 -13.03
N LYS A 192 2.00 -6.87 -12.38
CA LYS A 192 3.35 -7.42 -12.52
C LYS A 192 3.40 -8.90 -12.13
N ASP A 193 2.88 -9.23 -10.95
CA ASP A 193 2.89 -10.60 -10.44
C ASP A 193 2.06 -11.53 -11.34
N TYR A 194 0.96 -11.05 -11.91
CA TYR A 194 0.18 -11.81 -12.91
C TYR A 194 1.01 -12.15 -14.15
N TYR A 195 1.78 -11.20 -14.68
CA TYR A 195 2.62 -11.44 -15.86
C TYR A 195 3.77 -12.40 -15.59
N HIS A 196 4.28 -12.48 -14.34
CA HIS A 196 5.25 -13.51 -13.97
C HIS A 196 4.69 -14.94 -14.08
N LEU A 197 3.37 -15.10 -14.08
CA LEU A 197 2.71 -16.40 -14.20
C LEU A 197 2.32 -16.77 -15.64
N LEU A 198 2.36 -15.82 -16.58
CA LEU A 198 1.99 -16.07 -17.97
C LEU A 198 3.10 -16.79 -18.75
N SER A 199 2.71 -17.56 -19.77
CA SER A 199 3.65 -18.03 -20.79
C SER A 199 4.13 -16.86 -21.66
N ASP A 200 5.28 -17.01 -22.31
CA ASP A 200 5.87 -15.93 -23.11
C ASP A 200 4.99 -15.52 -24.32
N GLU A 201 4.21 -16.45 -24.87
CA GLU A 201 3.24 -16.16 -25.91
C GLU A 201 2.09 -15.30 -25.38
N SER A 202 1.54 -15.61 -24.20
CA SER A 202 0.47 -14.82 -23.58
C SER A 202 0.94 -13.43 -23.13
N LYS A 203 2.23 -13.25 -22.79
CA LYS A 203 2.78 -11.94 -22.42
C LYS A 203 2.75 -10.94 -23.59
N LYS A 204 3.01 -11.37 -24.83
CA LYS A 204 3.22 -10.47 -25.97
C LYS A 204 2.01 -9.55 -26.27
N LEU A 205 0.78 -10.06 -26.16
CA LEU A 205 -0.45 -9.29 -26.45
C LEU A 205 -0.71 -8.17 -25.43
N GLU A 206 -0.36 -8.39 -24.17
CA GLU A 206 -0.73 -7.51 -23.07
C GLU A 206 0.41 -6.54 -22.69
N VAL A 207 1.67 -6.88 -23.02
CA VAL A 207 2.85 -6.02 -22.81
C VAL A 207 2.73 -4.67 -23.52
N ASP A 208 2.10 -4.60 -24.69
CA ASP A 208 1.96 -3.34 -25.43
C ASP A 208 1.01 -2.35 -24.74
N ARG A 209 -0.09 -2.85 -24.14
CA ARG A 209 -1.02 -2.03 -23.35
C ARG A 209 -0.30 -1.44 -22.13
N ILE A 210 0.43 -2.28 -21.39
CA ILE A 210 1.23 -1.82 -20.23
C ILE A 210 2.34 -0.87 -20.65
N ARG A 211 3.04 -1.12 -21.76
CA ARG A 211 4.11 -0.24 -22.25
C ARG A 211 3.57 1.16 -22.58
N LYS A 212 2.41 1.24 -23.25
CA LYS A 212 1.73 2.52 -23.53
C LYS A 212 1.37 3.26 -22.24
N LEU A 213 0.76 2.55 -21.27
CA LEU A 213 0.39 3.12 -19.98
C LEU A 213 1.62 3.63 -19.19
N ARG A 214 2.72 2.87 -19.18
CA ARG A 214 4.00 3.29 -18.58
C ARG A 214 4.57 4.52 -19.28
N LYS A 215 4.52 4.58 -20.61
CA LYS A 215 4.98 5.74 -21.38
C LYS A 215 4.16 6.99 -21.03
N MET A 216 2.84 6.85 -20.93
CA MET A 216 1.95 7.94 -20.48
C MET A 216 2.32 8.41 -19.08
N GLU A 217 2.60 7.51 -18.13
CA GLU A 217 3.08 7.92 -16.80
C GLU A 217 4.36 8.75 -16.87
N TYR A 218 5.38 8.28 -17.60
CA TYR A 218 6.66 8.99 -17.70
C TYR A 218 6.50 10.37 -18.35
N GLN A 219 5.69 10.48 -19.39
CA GLN A 219 5.44 11.74 -20.09
C GLN A 219 4.67 12.77 -19.24
N ASN A 220 3.95 12.30 -18.20
CA ASN A 220 3.16 13.15 -17.32
C ASN A 220 3.75 13.29 -15.92
N ILE A 221 5.04 12.96 -15.71
CA ILE A 221 5.70 13.22 -14.43
C ILE A 221 5.67 14.72 -14.14
N GLY A 222 5.13 15.09 -12.97
CA GLY A 222 4.97 16.49 -12.56
C GLY A 222 3.75 17.20 -13.16
N ASN A 223 2.95 16.53 -14.00
CA ASN A 223 1.71 17.09 -14.57
C ASN A 223 0.49 16.24 -14.19
N ASP A 224 -0.50 16.88 -13.56
CA ASP A 224 -1.62 16.19 -12.93
C ASP A 224 -2.77 15.87 -13.90
N GLY A 225 -2.75 16.43 -15.12
CA GLY A 225 -3.88 16.37 -16.06
C GLY A 225 -4.33 14.96 -16.49
N ASN A 226 -3.41 13.99 -16.55
CA ASN A 226 -3.70 12.63 -17.01
C ASN A 226 -3.76 11.58 -15.88
N LYS A 227 -3.63 12.00 -14.61
CA LYS A 227 -3.56 11.06 -13.47
C LYS A 227 -4.80 10.18 -13.35
N LYS A 228 -5.99 10.73 -13.60
CA LYS A 228 -7.25 9.98 -13.51
C LYS A 228 -7.35 8.90 -14.59
N THR A 229 -7.04 9.24 -15.83
CA THR A 229 -7.02 8.26 -16.95
C THR A 229 -6.02 7.14 -16.71
N ILE A 230 -4.82 7.47 -16.23
CA ILE A 230 -3.80 6.47 -15.90
C ILE A 230 -4.29 5.54 -14.79
N PHE A 231 -4.88 6.12 -13.74
CA PHE A 231 -5.45 5.37 -12.63
C PHE A 231 -6.55 4.41 -13.09
N ASP A 232 -7.52 4.91 -13.83
CA ASP A 232 -8.65 4.13 -14.34
C ASP A 232 -8.17 2.97 -15.23
N GLU A 233 -7.15 3.17 -16.05
CA GLU A 233 -6.56 2.09 -16.87
C GLU A 233 -5.90 1.00 -16.02
N TYR A 234 -5.15 1.36 -14.98
CA TYR A 234 -4.56 0.38 -14.07
C TYR A 234 -5.64 -0.43 -13.34
N GLU A 235 -6.72 0.23 -12.91
CA GLU A 235 -7.86 -0.42 -12.28
C GLU A 235 -8.56 -1.38 -13.24
N ASN A 236 -8.81 -0.95 -14.48
CA ASN A 236 -9.46 -1.79 -15.51
C ASN A 236 -8.65 -3.06 -15.78
N ILE A 237 -7.33 -2.94 -15.96
CA ILE A 237 -6.46 -4.11 -16.17
C ILE A 237 -6.50 -5.05 -14.97
N ALA A 238 -6.45 -4.51 -13.74
CA ALA A 238 -6.53 -5.32 -12.53
C ALA A 238 -7.89 -6.04 -12.42
N GLN A 239 -8.99 -5.38 -12.82
CA GLN A 239 -10.31 -5.98 -12.86
C GLN A 239 -10.40 -7.11 -13.90
N ASP A 240 -9.84 -6.91 -15.10
CA ASP A 240 -9.79 -7.92 -16.15
C ASP A 240 -9.03 -9.17 -15.68
N ILE A 241 -7.90 -8.99 -15.00
CA ILE A 241 -7.12 -10.09 -14.41
C ILE A 241 -7.96 -10.87 -13.37
N LEU A 242 -8.69 -10.18 -12.50
CA LEU A 242 -9.56 -10.83 -11.52
C LEU A 242 -10.70 -11.61 -12.18
N ARG A 243 -11.30 -11.07 -13.25
CA ARG A 243 -12.35 -11.77 -14.02
C ARG A 243 -11.81 -13.06 -14.65
N LEU A 244 -10.65 -12.99 -15.31
CA LEU A 244 -10.01 -14.13 -15.96
C LEU A 244 -9.71 -15.27 -14.98
N LYS A 245 -9.38 -14.96 -13.72
CA LYS A 245 -9.13 -15.97 -12.68
C LYS A 245 -10.41 -16.60 -12.12
N ASN A 246 -11.54 -15.90 -12.13
CA ASN A 246 -12.83 -16.45 -11.69
C ASN A 246 -13.55 -17.27 -12.77
N SER A 247 -13.09 -17.21 -14.02
CA SER A 247 -13.65 -17.97 -15.16
C SER A 247 -12.96 -19.32 -15.40
N LYS A 248 -11.98 -19.69 -14.58
CA LYS A 248 -11.27 -20.98 -14.61
C LYS A 248 -11.59 -21.77 -13.34
#